data_AF-A0A2V8GCC7-F1
#
_entry.id   AF-A0A2V8GCC7-F1
#
_cell.length_a   1.000
_cell.length_b   1.000
_cell.length_c   1.000
_cell.angle_alpha   90.00
_cell.angle_beta   90.00
_cell.angle_gamma   90.00
#
_symmetry.space_group_name_H-M   'P 1'
#
loop_
_entity.id
_entity.type
_entity.pdbx_description
1 polymer ?
#
loop_
_entity_poly.entity_id
_entity_poly.type
_entity_poly.pdbx_seq_one_letter_code
_entity_poly.pdbx_strand_id
1 'polypeptide(L)' 'MQSGTYAHFTTTEGKFTIRLFDKEAPNTVANFVGLAEGSKEWRDPASGERRKAPFYD' A
#
# COMPACT_ATOMS: atom_id res chain seq x y z
N MET A 1 9.56 -13.81 -12.57
CA MET A 1 8.19 -13.37 -12.23
C MET A 1 7.54 -12.81 -13.48
N GLN A 2 6.22 -12.92 -13.63
CA GLN A 2 5.53 -12.24 -14.74
C GLN A 2 5.59 -10.73 -14.53
N SER A 3 5.61 -9.94 -15.61
CA SER A 3 5.56 -8.48 -15.50
C SER A 3 4.28 -8.03 -14.80
N GLY A 4 4.40 -7.12 -13.83
CA GLY A 4 3.29 -6.59 -13.04
C GLY A 4 3.76 -5.87 -11.78
N THR A 5 2.81 -5.29 -11.06
CA THR A 5 3.05 -4.64 -9.76
C THR A 5 2.94 -5.65 -8.63
N TYR A 6 3.89 -5.62 -7.70
CA TYR A 6 3.95 -6.55 -6.57
C TYR A 6 4.15 -5.79 -5.26
N ALA A 7 3.63 -6.34 -4.18
CA ALA A 7 3.82 -5.83 -2.83
C ALA A 7 4.47 -6.92 -1.95
N HIS A 8 5.46 -6.52 -1.17
CA HIS A 8 6.14 -7.40 -0.22
C HIS A 8 5.64 -7.13 1.20
N PHE A 9 5.16 -8.17 1.85
CA PHE A 9 4.65 -8.09 3.22
C PHE A 9 5.65 -8.75 4.16
N THR A 10 6.01 -8.02 5.22
CA THR A 10 6.75 -8.58 6.36
C THR A 10 5.81 -8.65 7.53
N THR A 11 5.59 -9.85 8.04
CA THR A 11 4.78 -10.09 9.25
C THR A 11 5.63 -10.85 10.27
N THR A 12 5.12 -10.95 11.50
CA THR A 12 5.73 -11.78 12.55
C THR A 12 5.75 -13.28 12.22
N GLU A 13 4.89 -13.72 11.29
CA GLU A 13 4.78 -15.11 10.85
C GLU A 13 5.57 -15.40 9.57
N GLY A 14 6.22 -14.38 8.99
CA GLY A 14 7.09 -14.54 7.85
C GLY A 14 6.90 -13.47 6.77
N LYS A 15 7.55 -13.69 5.63
CA LYS A 15 7.54 -12.78 4.49
C LYS A 15 6.84 -13.42 3.32
N PHE A 16 5.98 -12.67 2.63
CA PHE A 16 5.34 -13.12 1.41
C PHE A 16 5.20 -11.98 0.40
N THR A 17 4.93 -12.34 -0.85
CA THR A 17 4.78 -11.38 -1.95
C THR A 17 3.51 -11.68 -2.70
N ILE A 18 2.73 -10.64 -2.96
CA ILE A 18 1.49 -10.74 -3.74
C ILE A 18 1.61 -9.93 -5.02
N ARG A 19 0.86 -10.34 -6.04
CA ARG A 19 0.64 -9.55 -7.25
C ARG A 19 -0.56 -8.64 -7.04
N LEU A 20 -0.45 -7.38 -7.45
CA LEU A 20 -1.55 -6.44 -7.49
C LEU A 20 -2.21 -6.48 -8.87
N PHE A 21 -3.54 -6.43 -8.90
CA PHE A 21 -4.37 -6.52 -10.11
C PHE A 21 -4.89 -5.14 -10.48
N ASP A 22 -3.98 -4.29 -10.98
CA ASP A 22 -4.24 -2.89 -11.32
C ASP A 22 -5.20 -2.74 -12.50
N LYS A 23 -5.22 -3.69 -13.43
CA LYS A 23 -6.15 -3.67 -14.57
C LYS A 23 -7.59 -3.95 -14.13
N GLU A 24 -7.76 -4.85 -13.18
CA GLU A 24 -9.07 -5.29 -12.67
C GLU A 24 -9.59 -4.35 -11.59
N ALA A 25 -8.71 -3.83 -10.73
CA ALA A 25 -9.07 -3.00 -9.57
C ALA A 25 -8.19 -1.73 -9.47
N PRO A 26 -8.22 -0.83 -10.47
CA PRO A 26 -7.29 0.30 -10.58
C PRO A 26 -7.35 1.25 -9.37
N ASN A 27 -8.55 1.60 -8.91
CA ASN A 27 -8.71 2.53 -7.79
C ASN A 27 -8.21 1.94 -6.47
N THR A 28 -8.45 0.64 -6.23
CA THR A 28 -8.01 -0.05 -5.02
C THR A 28 -6.50 -0.17 -4.99
N VAL A 29 -5.90 -0.59 -6.11
CA VAL A 29 -4.44 -0.71 -6.22
C VAL A 29 -3.76 0.65 -6.09
N ALA A 30 -4.27 1.68 -6.79
CA ALA A 30 -3.72 3.04 -6.68
C ALA A 30 -3.82 3.59 -5.25
N ASN A 31 -4.95 3.34 -4.56
CA ASN A 31 -5.09 3.72 -3.15
C ASN A 31 -4.08 3.00 -2.25
N PHE A 32 -3.97 1.67 -2.39
CA PHE A 32 -3.06 0.87 -1.57
C PHE A 32 -1.59 1.26 -1.78
N VAL A 33 -1.14 1.33 -3.04
CA VAL A 33 0.23 1.71 -3.40
C VAL A 33 0.53 3.13 -2.95
N GLY A 34 -0.37 4.08 -3.18
CA GLY A 34 -0.16 5.47 -2.77
C GLY A 34 -0.05 5.65 -1.26
N LEU A 35 -0.78 4.85 -0.47
CA LEU A 35 -0.64 4.83 0.98
C LEU A 35 0.67 4.16 1.41
N ALA A 36 1.06 3.05 0.78
CA ALA A 36 2.29 2.33 1.10
C ALA A 36 3.56 3.13 0.77
N GLU A 37 3.58 3.84 -0.36
CA GLU A 37 4.72 4.68 -0.78
C GLU A 37 4.69 6.08 -0.15
N GLY A 38 3.61 6.45 0.55
CA GLY A 38 3.45 7.77 1.16
C GLY A 38 3.19 8.91 0.17
N SER A 39 2.89 8.60 -1.09
CA SER A 39 2.55 9.60 -2.10
C SER A 39 1.12 10.16 -1.93
N LYS A 40 0.23 9.41 -1.26
CA LYS A 40 -1.15 9.80 -0.96
C LYS A 40 -1.28 10.36 0.47
N GLU A 41 -1.94 11.51 0.61
CA GLU A 41 -2.30 12.06 1.92
C GLU A 41 -3.39 11.21 2.59
N TRP A 42 -3.25 10.99 3.91
CA TRP A 42 -4.20 10.27 4.74
C TRP A 42 -4.43 10.99 6.07
N ARG A 43 -5.54 10.65 6.73
CA ARG A 43 -5.86 11.16 8.05
C ARG A 43 -5.44 10.15 9.11
N ASP A 44 -4.61 10.58 10.04
CA ASP A 44 -4.16 9.75 11.14
C ASP A 44 -5.36 9.33 12.01
N PRO A 45 -5.59 8.03 12.23
CA PRO A 45 -6.74 7.56 13.00
C PRO A 45 -6.61 7.84 14.51
N ALA A 46 -5.39 7.99 15.03
CA ALA A 46 -5.11 8.29 16.43
C ALA A 46 -5.12 9.80 16.73
N SER A 47 -4.49 10.62 15.88
CA SER A 47 -4.44 12.08 16.10
C SER A 47 -5.51 12.87 15.33
N GLY A 48 -6.07 12.30 14.26
CA GLY A 48 -7.02 12.99 13.38
C GLY A 48 -6.38 14.00 12.41
N GLU A 49 -5.06 14.13 12.41
CA GLU A 49 -4.31 15.06 11.57
C GLU A 49 -4.10 14.51 10.16
N ARG A 50 -3.88 15.39 9.19
CA ARG A 50 -3.47 14.98 7.84
C ARG A 50 -1.98 14.70 7.81
N ARG A 51 -1.59 13.58 7.22
CA ARG A 51 -0.20 13.13 7.04
C ARG A 51 0.05 12.76 5.59
N LYS A 52 1.27 13.03 5.14
CA LYS A 52 1.78 12.62 3.82
C LYS A 52 3.11 11.89 4.01
N ALA A 53 3.00 10.65 4.43
CA ALA A 53 4.08 9.71 4.71
C ALA A 53 3.56 8.28 4.45
N PRO A 54 4.43 7.26 4.36
CA PRO A 54 3.97 5.86 4.31
C PRO A 54 2.99 5.54 5.43
N PHE A 55 1.88 4.87 5.10
CA PHE A 55 0.83 4.52 6.06
C PHE A 55 1.12 3.22 6.83
N TYR A 56 1.86 2.28 6.25
CA TYR A 56 2.07 0.92 6.79
C TYR A 56 3.46 0.72 7.44
N ASP A 57 4.12 1.81 7.84
CA ASP A 57 5.47 1.81 8.45
C ASP A 57 5.40 1.83 9.99
#